data_AF-A0AAP4F8M9-F1
#
_entry.id   AF-A0AAP4F8M9-F1
#
_cell.length_a   1.000
_cell.length_b   1.000
_cell.length_c   1.000
_cell.angle_alpha   90.00
_cell.angle_beta   90.00
_cell.angle_gamma   90.00
#
_symmetry.space_group_name_H-M   'P 1'
#
loop_
_entity.id
_entity.type
_entity.pdbx_description
1 polymer ?
#
loop_
_entity_poly.entity_id
_entity_poly.type
_entity_poly.pdbx_seq_one_letter_code
_entity_poly.pdbx_strand_id
1 'polypeptide(L)'
;MSSSGNKQDRLPPPKFQFGWYLACIAVIVATLAFLWINWHAVPDPMPTHFDASGTADGFSAKSFPAAIAHVGLGPAITTAVCAGACGILVGITNQTKDGLHDKPERAINRQRLLAQLMQPMLGKFSFALVVVLLVSITAGLFEFPVVGTGAIAIWLLIGAILAVAFGMVVRSARIMQELDERYPPADPRDKLKYGLFYHNPDNPKLWVELESGMNFTLNFAHRAAWWIAGIFIVLILSMVALPIILA
;
A
#
# COMPACT_ATOMS: atom_id res chain seq x y z
N MET A 1 38.41 -21.23 -8.09
CA MET A 1 38.52 -19.88 -8.68
C MET A 1 37.77 -18.91 -7.78
N SER A 2 38.50 -18.13 -6.97
CA SER A 2 37.90 -17.06 -6.16
C SER A 2 37.57 -15.89 -7.09
N SER A 3 36.28 -15.66 -7.37
CA SER A 3 35.89 -14.38 -7.96
C SER A 3 36.00 -13.34 -6.85
N SER A 4 37.09 -12.58 -6.83
CA SER A 4 37.11 -11.27 -6.21
C SER A 4 36.09 -10.40 -6.96
N GLY A 5 34.83 -10.46 -6.52
CA GLY A 5 33.76 -9.58 -7.00
C GLY A 5 34.21 -8.16 -6.77
N ASN A 6 34.55 -7.49 -7.87
CA ASN A 6 34.98 -6.11 -7.82
C ASN A 6 33.75 -5.30 -7.41
N LYS A 7 33.87 -4.38 -6.44
CA LYS A 7 32.75 -3.53 -5.96
C LYS A 7 32.04 -2.74 -7.09
N GLN A 8 32.57 -2.79 -8.33
CA GLN A 8 32.05 -2.22 -9.56
C GLN A 8 30.76 -2.88 -10.08
N ASP A 9 30.41 -4.12 -9.68
CA ASP A 9 29.21 -4.82 -10.18
C ASP A 9 27.95 -4.58 -9.34
N ARG A 10 28.01 -3.73 -8.31
CA ARG A 10 26.88 -3.47 -7.42
C ARG A 10 25.96 -2.40 -8.00
N LEU A 11 24.67 -2.70 -8.10
CA LEU A 11 23.63 -1.71 -8.42
C LEU A 11 23.69 -0.54 -7.44
N PRO A 12 23.41 0.70 -7.86
CA PRO A 12 23.43 1.83 -6.95
C PRO A 12 22.41 1.64 -5.82
N PRO A 13 22.70 2.13 -4.60
CA PRO A 13 21.73 2.11 -3.51
C PRO A 13 20.47 2.88 -3.94
N PRO A 14 19.26 2.37 -3.65
CA PRO A 14 18.04 3.08 -3.99
C PRO A 14 17.98 4.42 -3.28
N LYS A 15 17.62 5.45 -4.03
CA LYS A 15 17.23 6.75 -3.49
C LYS A 15 15.72 6.81 -3.42
N PHE A 16 15.20 7.49 -2.40
CA PHE A 16 13.77 7.70 -2.26
C PHE A 16 13.23 8.52 -3.43
N GLN A 17 12.15 8.04 -4.06
CA GLN A 17 11.50 8.71 -5.19
C GLN A 17 10.30 9.55 -4.72
N PHE A 18 10.50 10.85 -4.57
CA PHE A 18 9.46 11.77 -4.08
C PHE A 18 8.34 12.07 -5.08
N GLY A 19 8.58 11.89 -6.39
CA GLY A 19 7.72 12.44 -7.45
C GLY A 19 6.23 12.10 -7.31
N TRP A 20 5.90 10.83 -7.09
CA TRP A 20 4.49 10.41 -6.95
C TRP A 20 3.84 10.89 -5.65
N TYR A 21 4.59 10.98 -4.56
CA TYR A 21 4.06 11.49 -3.29
C TYR A 21 3.85 13.00 -3.32
N LEU A 22 4.71 13.74 -4.03
CA LEU A 22 4.47 15.15 -4.34
C LEU A 22 3.24 15.31 -5.24
N ALA A 23 3.01 14.40 -6.19
CA ALA A 23 1.78 14.38 -6.98
C ALA A 23 0.53 14.13 -6.11
N CYS A 24 0.60 13.23 -5.12
CA CYS A 24 -0.48 13.05 -4.14
C CYS A 24 -0.78 14.34 -3.37
N ILE A 25 0.26 15.02 -2.88
CA ILE A 25 0.11 16.31 -2.18
C ILE A 25 -0.50 17.36 -3.11
N ALA A 26 -0.02 17.44 -4.36
CA ALA A 26 -0.52 18.39 -5.34
C ALA A 26 -2.02 18.19 -5.64
N VAL A 27 -2.47 16.94 -5.81
CA VAL A 27 -3.89 16.67 -6.07
C VAL A 27 -4.76 16.94 -4.84
N ILE A 28 -4.28 16.66 -3.62
CA ILE A 28 -4.98 17.03 -2.38
C ILE A 28 -5.15 18.56 -2.32
N VAL A 29 -4.09 19.32 -2.55
CA VAL A 29 -4.14 20.79 -2.55
C VAL A 29 -5.10 21.30 -3.64
N ALA A 30 -5.08 20.72 -4.84
CA ALA A 30 -5.99 21.09 -5.92
C ALA A 30 -7.45 20.82 -5.55
N THR A 31 -7.77 19.69 -4.93
CA THR A 31 -9.12 19.37 -4.46
C THR A 31 -9.58 20.29 -3.33
N LEU A 32 -8.70 20.65 -2.39
CA LEU A 32 -9.02 21.63 -1.35
C LEU A 32 -9.23 23.05 -1.92
N ALA A 33 -8.47 23.43 -2.95
CA ALA A 33 -8.72 24.68 -3.67
C ALA A 33 -10.06 24.65 -4.41
N PHE A 34 -10.42 23.52 -5.03
CA PHE A 34 -11.75 23.32 -5.61
C PHE A 34 -12.85 23.48 -4.57
N LEU A 35 -12.70 22.86 -3.40
CA LEU A 35 -13.64 23.01 -2.26
C LEU A 35 -13.77 24.48 -1.84
N TRP A 36 -12.65 25.20 -1.71
CA TRP A 36 -12.64 26.63 -1.34
C TRP A 36 -13.43 27.47 -2.35
N ILE A 37 -13.17 27.30 -3.65
CA ILE A 37 -13.83 28.06 -4.72
C ILE A 37 -15.34 27.77 -4.76
N ASN A 38 -15.72 26.51 -4.51
CA ASN A 38 -17.11 26.05 -4.60
C ASN A 38 -17.81 25.95 -3.24
N TRP A 39 -17.31 26.62 -2.19
CA TRP A 39 -17.86 26.52 -0.83
C TRP A 39 -19.35 26.85 -0.72
N HIS A 40 -19.83 27.74 -1.59
CA HIS A 40 -21.24 28.13 -1.66
C HIS A 40 -22.16 26.95 -2.03
N ALA A 41 -21.67 25.96 -2.79
CA ALA A 41 -22.43 24.81 -3.25
C ALA A 41 -22.41 23.62 -2.29
N VAL A 42 -21.59 23.67 -1.22
CA VAL A 42 -21.60 22.64 -0.18
C VAL A 42 -22.92 22.71 0.61
N PRO A 43 -23.67 21.60 0.78
CA PRO A 43 -24.93 21.59 1.54
C PRO A 43 -24.77 22.04 2.99
N ASP A 44 -25.85 22.59 3.55
CA ASP A 44 -26.00 22.84 5.00
C ASP A 44 -27.29 22.16 5.48
N PRO A 45 -27.22 21.06 6.25
CA PRO A 45 -26.01 20.47 6.83
C PRO A 45 -25.17 19.65 5.81
N MET A 46 -23.88 19.44 6.11
CA MET A 46 -22.97 18.67 5.24
C MET A 46 -23.18 17.16 5.41
N PRO A 47 -23.35 16.38 4.34
CA PRO A 47 -23.37 14.94 4.43
C PRO A 47 -21.97 14.42 4.77
N THR A 48 -21.87 13.60 5.81
CA THR A 48 -20.60 13.06 6.32
C THR A 48 -20.59 11.55 6.47
N HIS A 49 -21.76 10.93 6.40
CA HIS A 49 -21.93 9.48 6.42
C HIS A 49 -22.99 9.09 5.39
N PHE A 50 -22.80 7.90 4.80
CA PHE A 50 -23.68 7.33 3.79
C PHE A 50 -23.95 5.87 4.13
N ASP A 51 -25.21 5.47 4.03
CA ASP A 51 -25.62 4.08 4.22
C ASP A 51 -25.14 3.18 3.07
N ALA A 52 -25.43 1.87 3.17
CA ALA A 52 -25.07 0.91 2.13
C ALA A 52 -25.82 1.12 0.78
N SER A 53 -26.84 1.97 0.75
CA SER A 53 -27.54 2.39 -0.46
C SER A 53 -26.95 3.66 -1.08
N GLY A 54 -25.91 4.25 -0.47
CA GLY A 54 -25.27 5.49 -0.91
C GLY A 54 -26.14 6.71 -0.61
N THR A 55 -27.09 6.59 0.30
CA THR A 55 -27.95 7.69 0.75
C THR A 55 -27.31 8.31 1.99
N ALA A 56 -27.23 9.65 2.04
CA ALA A 56 -26.70 10.34 3.21
C ALA A 56 -27.65 10.13 4.41
N ASP A 57 -27.13 9.56 5.48
CA ASP A 57 -27.86 9.25 6.71
C ASP A 57 -27.21 9.89 7.96
N GLY A 58 -26.00 10.45 7.82
CA GLY A 58 -25.31 11.20 8.87
C GLY A 58 -24.78 12.54 8.38
N PHE A 59 -25.10 13.61 9.12
CA PHE A 59 -24.82 14.99 8.74
C PHE A 59 -24.07 15.74 9.84
N SER A 60 -23.30 16.76 9.43
CA SER A 60 -22.61 17.69 10.34
C SER A 60 -22.92 19.14 9.99
N ALA A 61 -22.81 20.04 10.97
CA ALA A 61 -22.99 21.46 10.74
C ALA A 61 -21.97 21.98 9.72
N LYS A 62 -22.42 22.80 8.76
CA LYS A 62 -21.53 23.36 7.72
C LYS A 62 -20.41 24.17 8.34
N SER A 63 -19.19 23.67 8.17
CA SER A 63 -17.99 24.21 8.80
C SER A 63 -16.80 24.01 7.87
N PHE A 64 -16.10 25.09 7.56
CA PHE A 64 -14.98 25.05 6.63
C PHE A 64 -13.83 24.16 7.14
N PRO A 65 -13.40 24.24 8.42
CA PRO A 65 -12.45 23.29 8.98
C PRO A 65 -12.92 21.83 8.92
N ALA A 66 -14.20 21.57 9.18
CA ALA A 66 -14.74 20.21 9.13
C ALA A 66 -14.75 19.66 7.69
N ALA A 67 -15.08 20.48 6.69
CA ALA A 67 -15.02 20.09 5.29
C ALA A 67 -13.58 19.80 4.81
N ILE A 68 -12.61 20.64 5.22
CA ILE A 68 -11.18 20.38 4.94
C ILE A 68 -10.74 19.06 5.57
N ALA A 69 -11.11 18.80 6.82
CA ALA A 69 -10.75 17.56 7.50
C ALA A 69 -11.39 16.35 6.80
N HIS A 70 -12.68 16.45 6.45
CA HIS A 70 -13.42 15.39 5.78
C HIS A 70 -12.80 15.02 4.42
N VAL A 71 -12.48 16.02 3.59
CA VAL A 71 -11.90 15.82 2.25
C VAL A 71 -10.41 15.47 2.30
N GLY A 72 -9.65 16.10 3.20
CA GLY A 72 -8.18 16.08 3.16
C GLY A 72 -7.52 15.02 4.05
N LEU A 73 -8.12 14.66 5.19
CA LEU A 73 -7.41 13.87 6.21
C LEU A 73 -7.11 12.45 5.74
N GLY A 74 -8.11 11.74 5.20
CA GLY A 74 -7.95 10.38 4.69
C GLY A 74 -6.85 10.28 3.62
N PRO A 75 -6.97 11.03 2.51
CA PRO A 75 -5.94 11.07 1.46
C PRO A 75 -4.54 11.48 1.96
N ALA A 76 -4.45 12.41 2.92
CA ALA A 76 -3.18 12.81 3.52
C ALA A 76 -2.55 11.68 4.34
N ILE A 77 -3.34 10.99 5.16
CA ILE A 77 -2.89 9.81 5.92
C ILE A 77 -2.44 8.70 4.96
N THR A 78 -3.23 8.38 3.93
CA THR A 78 -2.85 7.40 2.91
C THR A 78 -1.53 7.76 2.25
N THR A 79 -1.34 9.02 1.86
CA THR A 79 -0.09 9.51 1.27
C THR A 79 1.08 9.33 2.24
N ALA A 80 0.91 9.74 3.50
CA ALA A 80 1.95 9.65 4.53
C ALA A 80 2.33 8.20 4.83
N VAL A 81 1.35 7.30 4.95
CA VAL A 81 1.58 5.87 5.20
C VAL A 81 2.31 5.22 4.03
N CYS A 82 1.87 5.47 2.78
CA CYS A 82 2.53 4.92 1.60
C CYS A 82 3.95 5.47 1.42
N ALA A 83 4.17 6.76 1.66
CA ALA A 83 5.49 7.38 1.64
C ALA A 83 6.39 6.82 2.76
N GLY A 84 5.84 6.65 3.96
CA GLY A 84 6.52 6.04 5.10
C GLY A 84 6.94 4.60 4.82
N ALA A 85 6.04 3.76 4.29
CA ALA A 85 6.35 2.39 3.91
C ALA A 85 7.45 2.31 2.84
N CYS A 86 7.41 3.21 1.85
CA CYS A 86 8.48 3.35 0.85
C CYS A 86 9.80 3.82 1.49
N GLY A 87 9.73 4.72 2.47
CA GLY A 87 10.87 5.22 3.23
C GLY A 87 11.53 4.11 4.04
N ILE A 88 10.73 3.25 4.67
CA ILE A 88 11.18 2.06 5.38
C ILE A 88 11.83 1.08 4.40
N LEU A 89 11.21 0.79 3.24
CA LEU A 89 11.80 -0.07 2.21
C LEU A 89 13.18 0.41 1.76
N VAL A 90 13.30 1.71 1.46
CA VAL A 90 14.60 2.33 1.09
C VAL A 90 15.56 2.30 2.27
N GLY A 91 15.08 2.59 3.48
CA GLY A 91 15.82 2.57 4.72
C GLY A 91 16.45 1.20 5.00
N ILE A 92 15.65 0.14 5.03
CA ILE A 92 16.12 -1.24 5.21
C ILE A 92 17.11 -1.62 4.10
N THR A 93 16.85 -1.18 2.85
CA THR A 93 17.74 -1.45 1.72
C THR A 93 19.09 -0.73 1.79
N ASN A 94 19.16 0.39 2.51
CA ASN A 94 20.38 1.19 2.66
C ASN A 94 21.09 0.96 4.00
N GLN A 95 20.36 0.68 5.09
CA GLN A 95 20.88 0.41 6.45
C GLN A 95 21.52 -0.96 6.58
N THR A 96 21.28 -1.84 5.61
CA THR A 96 22.06 -3.04 5.42
C THR A 96 23.53 -2.75 5.04
N LYS A 97 23.98 -1.50 5.13
CA LYS A 97 25.38 -1.10 5.03
C LYS A 97 26.30 -1.97 5.89
N ASP A 98 25.90 -2.46 7.06
CA ASP A 98 26.71 -3.43 7.84
C ASP A 98 26.31 -4.90 7.59
N GLY A 99 25.02 -5.19 7.39
CA GLY A 99 24.51 -6.58 7.25
C GLY A 99 24.51 -7.18 5.83
N LEU A 100 24.76 -6.39 4.77
CA LEU A 100 24.99 -6.89 3.40
C LEU A 100 26.48 -7.02 3.09
N HIS A 101 27.40 -6.50 3.91
CA HIS A 101 28.84 -6.64 3.66
C HIS A 101 29.26 -8.12 3.62
N ASP A 102 28.62 -8.96 4.45
CA ASP A 102 28.86 -10.40 4.54
C ASP A 102 27.99 -11.24 3.58
N LYS A 103 27.17 -10.58 2.74
CA LYS A 103 26.25 -11.27 1.82
C LYS A 103 26.79 -11.30 0.39
N PRO A 104 26.43 -12.33 -0.40
CA PRO A 104 26.84 -12.40 -1.80
C PRO A 104 26.29 -11.21 -2.60
N GLU A 105 27.09 -10.69 -3.53
CA GLU A 105 26.74 -9.47 -4.29
C GLU A 105 25.43 -9.59 -5.07
N ARG A 106 25.10 -10.81 -5.52
CA ARG A 106 23.80 -11.14 -6.12
C ARG A 106 22.61 -10.80 -5.21
N ALA A 107 22.69 -11.12 -3.92
CA ALA A 107 21.62 -10.84 -2.96
C ALA A 107 21.46 -9.32 -2.76
N ILE A 108 22.58 -8.59 -2.69
CA ILE A 108 22.61 -7.12 -2.64
C ILE A 108 21.90 -6.53 -3.86
N ASN A 109 22.27 -6.96 -5.05
CA ASN A 109 21.72 -6.45 -6.30
C ASN A 109 20.24 -6.78 -6.44
N ARG A 110 19.83 -8.01 -6.10
CA ARG A 110 18.43 -8.44 -6.07
C ARG A 110 17.58 -7.52 -5.18
N GLN A 111 18.05 -7.27 -3.96
CA GLN A 111 17.36 -6.39 -3.02
C GLN A 111 17.29 -4.93 -3.50
N ARG A 112 18.39 -4.39 -4.05
CA ARG A 112 18.40 -3.03 -4.61
C ARG A 112 17.47 -2.89 -5.80
N LEU A 113 17.46 -3.88 -6.70
CA LEU A 113 16.55 -3.89 -7.84
C LEU A 113 15.10 -3.99 -7.38
N LEU A 114 14.79 -4.86 -6.41
CA LEU A 114 13.45 -4.96 -5.83
C LEU A 114 12.98 -3.59 -5.29
N ALA A 115 13.80 -2.92 -4.49
CA ALA A 115 13.47 -1.59 -3.97
C ALA A 115 13.31 -0.56 -5.11
N GLN A 116 14.17 -0.57 -6.13
CA GLN A 116 14.08 0.35 -7.27
C GLN A 116 12.80 0.14 -8.10
N LEU A 117 12.30 -1.09 -8.22
CA LEU A 117 11.09 -1.42 -8.97
C LEU A 117 9.81 -1.23 -8.13
N MET A 118 9.85 -1.55 -6.84
CA MET A 118 8.72 -1.40 -5.91
C MET A 118 8.38 0.06 -5.64
N GLN A 119 9.37 0.94 -5.51
CA GLN A 119 9.14 2.36 -5.23
C GLN A 119 8.20 3.07 -6.23
N PRO A 120 8.46 3.09 -7.55
CA PRO A 120 7.59 3.74 -8.51
C PRO A 120 6.23 3.02 -8.64
N MET A 121 6.17 1.73 -8.35
CA MET A 121 4.89 1.01 -8.27
C MET A 121 4.06 1.53 -7.08
N LEU A 122 4.62 1.52 -5.86
CA LEU A 122 3.94 2.00 -4.65
C LEU A 122 3.49 3.46 -4.80
N GLY A 123 4.33 4.31 -5.38
CA GLY A 123 3.98 5.70 -5.67
C GLY A 123 2.78 5.84 -6.61
N LYS A 124 2.78 5.13 -7.75
CA LYS A 124 1.69 5.18 -8.74
C LYS A 124 0.36 4.69 -8.17
N PHE A 125 0.36 3.56 -7.48
CA PHE A 125 -0.88 3.00 -6.91
C PHE A 125 -1.35 3.79 -5.69
N SER A 126 -0.44 4.38 -4.90
CA SER A 126 -0.79 5.35 -3.86
C SER A 126 -1.48 6.57 -4.46
N PHE A 127 -0.94 7.14 -5.54
CA PHE A 127 -1.56 8.26 -6.24
C PHE A 127 -2.95 7.90 -6.79
N ALA A 128 -3.09 6.73 -7.44
CA ALA A 128 -4.38 6.27 -7.93
C ALA A 128 -5.40 6.11 -6.80
N LEU A 129 -5.01 5.52 -5.66
CA LEU A 129 -5.88 5.40 -4.49
C LEU A 129 -6.27 6.76 -3.91
N VAL A 130 -5.33 7.69 -3.79
CA VAL A 130 -5.58 9.06 -3.33
C VAL A 130 -6.58 9.78 -4.24
N VAL A 131 -6.45 9.63 -5.56
CA VAL A 131 -7.42 10.20 -6.52
C VAL A 131 -8.80 9.58 -6.34
N VAL A 132 -8.90 8.26 -6.20
CA VAL A 132 -10.19 7.57 -5.96
C VAL A 132 -10.84 8.11 -4.68
N LEU A 133 -10.10 8.20 -3.58
CA LEU A 133 -10.61 8.72 -2.32
C LEU A 133 -11.07 10.18 -2.44
N LEU A 134 -10.24 11.05 -3.05
CA LEU A 134 -10.58 12.46 -3.23
C LEU A 134 -11.84 12.64 -4.09
N VAL A 135 -11.95 11.90 -5.20
CA VAL A 135 -13.12 11.96 -6.08
C VAL A 135 -14.36 11.50 -5.32
N SER A 136 -14.32 10.35 -4.66
CA SER A 136 -15.49 9.81 -3.96
C SER A 136 -15.92 10.66 -2.77
N ILE A 137 -14.99 11.11 -1.92
CA ILE A 137 -15.31 11.95 -0.75
C ILE A 137 -15.85 13.31 -1.21
N THR A 138 -15.22 13.94 -2.21
CA THR A 138 -15.67 15.25 -2.71
C THR A 138 -17.01 15.11 -3.42
N ALA A 139 -17.21 14.08 -4.25
CA ALA A 139 -18.49 13.86 -4.92
C ALA A 139 -19.61 13.62 -3.91
N GLY A 140 -19.37 12.86 -2.83
CA GLY A 140 -20.32 12.67 -1.74
C GLY A 140 -20.66 13.98 -1.03
N LEU A 141 -19.64 14.77 -0.67
CA LEU A 141 -19.83 16.07 0.01
C LEU A 141 -20.68 17.05 -0.82
N PHE A 142 -20.55 17.04 -2.15
CA PHE A 142 -21.33 17.87 -3.07
C PHE A 142 -22.59 17.17 -3.61
N GLU A 143 -22.91 15.98 -3.09
CA GLU A 143 -24.06 15.16 -3.49
C GLU A 143 -24.15 14.90 -5.02
N PHE A 144 -23.01 14.80 -5.70
CA PHE A 144 -22.99 14.57 -7.14
C PHE A 144 -23.63 13.22 -7.48
N PRO A 145 -24.65 13.20 -8.36
CA PRO A 145 -25.31 11.96 -8.74
C PRO A 145 -24.32 10.94 -9.33
N VAL A 146 -24.60 9.65 -9.13
CA VAL A 146 -23.86 8.50 -9.68
C VAL A 146 -22.47 8.28 -9.06
N VAL A 147 -21.71 9.34 -8.77
CA VAL A 147 -20.33 9.24 -8.26
C VAL A 147 -20.23 9.54 -6.76
N GLY A 148 -21.12 10.39 -6.24
CA GLY A 148 -21.18 10.79 -4.84
C GLY A 148 -22.33 10.15 -4.06
N THR A 149 -23.45 9.89 -4.71
CA THR A 149 -24.68 9.38 -4.07
C THR A 149 -25.31 8.22 -4.81
N GLY A 150 -26.08 7.42 -4.07
CA GLY A 150 -26.79 6.24 -4.54
C GLY A 150 -25.92 4.97 -4.63
N ALA A 151 -26.58 3.81 -4.75
CA ALA A 151 -25.92 2.51 -4.62
C ALA A 151 -24.82 2.29 -5.67
N ILE A 152 -24.99 2.90 -6.86
CA ILE A 152 -23.99 2.86 -7.94
C ILE A 152 -22.67 3.50 -7.50
N ALA A 153 -22.70 4.61 -6.75
CA ALA A 153 -21.48 5.28 -6.28
C ALA A 153 -20.63 4.37 -5.39
N ILE A 154 -21.27 3.58 -4.51
CA ILE A 154 -20.59 2.59 -3.67
C ILE A 154 -19.92 1.52 -4.52
N TRP A 155 -20.62 0.96 -5.50
CA TRP A 155 -20.05 -0.07 -6.38
C TRP A 155 -18.93 0.48 -7.26
N LEU A 156 -19.01 1.73 -7.70
CA LEU A 156 -17.92 2.39 -8.42
C LEU A 156 -16.69 2.60 -7.52
N LEU A 157 -16.88 3.03 -6.28
CA LEU A 157 -15.80 3.16 -5.30
C LEU A 157 -15.13 1.81 -5.01
N ILE A 158 -15.93 0.79 -4.69
CA ILE A 158 -15.43 -0.58 -4.46
C ILE A 158 -14.69 -1.10 -5.70
N GLY A 159 -15.29 -0.95 -6.88
CA GLY A 159 -14.68 -1.38 -8.15
C GLY A 159 -13.35 -0.67 -8.43
N ALA A 160 -13.27 0.64 -8.16
CA ALA A 160 -12.04 1.41 -8.32
C ALA A 160 -10.95 0.97 -7.34
N ILE A 161 -11.29 0.77 -6.06
CA ILE A 161 -10.34 0.25 -5.05
C ILE A 161 -9.85 -1.14 -5.45
N LEU A 162 -10.75 -2.03 -5.86
CA LEU A 162 -10.40 -3.38 -6.30
C LEU A 162 -9.53 -3.36 -7.56
N ALA A 163 -9.78 -2.46 -8.51
CA ALA A 163 -8.96 -2.31 -9.70
C ALA A 163 -7.53 -1.83 -9.37
N VAL A 164 -7.40 -0.86 -8.47
CA VAL A 164 -6.10 -0.39 -7.95
C VAL A 164 -5.36 -1.53 -7.24
N ALA A 165 -6.05 -2.26 -6.35
CA ALA A 165 -5.47 -3.39 -5.62
C ALA A 165 -5.05 -4.53 -6.56
N PHE A 166 -5.90 -4.90 -7.51
CA PHE A 166 -5.60 -5.92 -8.51
C PHE A 166 -4.40 -5.53 -9.36
N GLY A 167 -4.36 -4.28 -9.85
CA GLY A 167 -3.21 -3.77 -10.61
C GLY A 167 -1.91 -3.82 -9.80
N MET A 168 -1.98 -3.50 -8.51
CA MET A 168 -0.82 -3.57 -7.60
C MET A 168 -0.33 -5.02 -7.43
N VAL A 169 -1.24 -5.97 -7.26
CA VAL A 169 -0.91 -7.41 -7.16
C VAL A 169 -0.26 -7.91 -8.46
N VAL A 170 -0.87 -7.62 -9.61
CA VAL A 170 -0.35 -8.03 -10.92
C VAL A 170 1.03 -7.42 -11.17
N ARG A 171 1.22 -6.13 -10.88
CA ARG A 171 2.53 -5.49 -11.05
C ARG A 171 3.57 -6.05 -10.09
N SER A 172 3.20 -6.33 -8.84
CA SER A 172 4.10 -6.96 -7.87
C SER A 172 4.57 -8.33 -8.34
N ALA A 173 3.65 -9.17 -8.86
CA ALA A 173 3.99 -10.48 -9.40
C ALA A 173 4.98 -10.37 -10.58
N ARG A 174 4.75 -9.43 -11.51
CA ARG A 174 5.67 -9.17 -12.63
C ARG A 174 7.05 -8.69 -12.17
N ILE A 175 7.10 -7.87 -11.12
CA ILE A 175 8.38 -7.43 -10.53
C ILE A 175 9.13 -8.63 -9.96
N MET A 176 8.45 -9.56 -9.29
CA MET A 176 9.09 -10.78 -8.78
C MET A 176 9.61 -11.68 -9.90
N GLN A 177 8.87 -11.81 -11.01
CA GLN A 177 9.33 -12.54 -12.20
C GLN A 177 10.59 -11.90 -12.80
N GLU A 178 10.58 -10.58 -13.03
CA GLU A 178 11.73 -9.81 -13.52
C GLU A 178 12.95 -9.97 -12.59
N LEU A 179 12.71 -10.04 -11.29
CA LEU A 179 13.74 -10.22 -10.29
C LEU A 179 14.36 -11.62 -10.36
N ASP A 180 13.54 -12.66 -10.53
CA ASP A 180 13.97 -14.05 -10.65
C ASP A 180 14.77 -14.32 -11.93
N GLU A 181 14.37 -13.70 -13.04
CA GLU A 181 15.10 -13.81 -14.30
C GLU A 181 16.51 -13.20 -14.21
N ARG A 182 16.65 -12.03 -13.59
CA ARG A 182 17.94 -11.32 -13.49
C ARG A 182 18.82 -11.82 -12.36
N TYR A 183 18.20 -12.11 -11.22
CA TYR A 183 18.88 -12.55 -10.01
C TYR A 183 18.08 -13.70 -9.40
N PRO A 184 18.23 -14.95 -9.88
CA PRO A 184 17.42 -16.04 -9.38
C PRO A 184 17.58 -16.20 -7.85
N PRO A 185 16.60 -16.78 -7.14
CA PRO A 185 16.73 -17.05 -5.72
C PRO A 185 17.91 -17.98 -5.41
N ALA A 186 18.50 -17.86 -4.22
CA ALA A 186 19.63 -18.66 -3.77
C ALA A 186 19.20 -20.04 -3.25
N ASP A 187 18.06 -20.10 -2.56
CA ASP A 187 17.46 -21.35 -2.10
C ASP A 187 16.28 -21.77 -2.99
N PRO A 188 16.09 -23.07 -3.23
CA PRO A 188 14.89 -23.57 -3.90
C PRO A 188 13.64 -23.14 -3.13
N ARG A 189 12.62 -22.64 -3.85
CA ARG A 189 11.27 -22.37 -3.30
C ARG A 189 10.48 -23.66 -3.03
N ASP A 190 11.12 -24.81 -2.92
CA ASP A 190 10.50 -26.13 -2.85
C ASP A 190 9.63 -26.30 -1.59
N LYS A 191 9.91 -25.55 -0.52
CA LYS A 191 9.11 -25.51 0.72
C LYS A 191 7.96 -24.48 0.71
N LEU A 192 7.78 -23.71 -0.37
CA LEU A 192 6.64 -22.80 -0.53
C LEU A 192 5.42 -23.55 -1.07
N LYS A 193 4.38 -23.70 -0.24
CA LYS A 193 3.07 -24.18 -0.67
C LYS A 193 2.31 -23.06 -1.39
N TYR A 194 1.75 -23.39 -2.55
CA TYR A 194 1.01 -22.45 -3.41
C TYR A 194 1.82 -21.20 -3.82
N GLY A 195 3.17 -21.27 -3.74
CA GLY A 195 4.06 -20.15 -4.02
C GLY A 195 4.07 -19.02 -2.98
N LEU A 196 3.26 -19.12 -1.91
CA LEU A 196 3.06 -18.03 -0.94
C LEU A 196 3.38 -18.43 0.51
N PHE A 197 3.00 -19.66 0.90
CA PHE A 197 3.08 -20.07 2.31
C PHE A 197 4.25 -21.01 2.54
N TYR A 198 5.27 -20.55 3.26
CA TYR A 198 6.39 -21.42 3.62
C TYR A 198 5.94 -22.45 4.65
N HIS A 199 6.20 -23.72 4.37
CA HIS A 199 5.81 -24.82 5.24
C HIS A 199 6.91 -25.87 5.27
N ASN A 200 7.72 -25.84 6.34
CA ASN A 200 8.76 -26.82 6.58
C ASN A 200 8.70 -27.33 8.04
N PRO A 201 8.16 -28.54 8.29
CA PRO A 201 8.10 -29.12 9.63
C PRO A 201 9.47 -29.35 10.27
N ASP A 202 10.51 -29.54 9.45
CA ASP A 202 11.86 -29.86 9.92
C ASP A 202 12.63 -28.61 10.38
N ASN A 203 12.14 -27.41 10.04
CA ASN A 203 12.75 -26.15 10.43
C ASN A 203 12.07 -25.59 11.69
N PRO A 204 12.71 -25.58 12.87
CA PRO A 204 12.08 -25.15 14.12
C PRO A 204 11.82 -23.63 14.20
N LYS A 205 12.33 -22.84 13.25
CA LYS A 205 12.15 -21.39 13.25
C LYS A 205 10.74 -21.02 12.81
N LEU A 206 10.07 -20.18 13.61
CA LEU A 206 8.79 -19.57 13.24
C LEU A 206 8.98 -18.51 12.13
N TRP A 207 10.03 -17.70 12.24
CA TRP A 207 10.42 -16.70 11.24
C TRP A 207 11.56 -17.26 10.40
N VAL A 208 11.31 -17.39 9.10
CA VAL A 208 12.26 -17.96 8.15
C VAL A 208 12.63 -16.93 7.12
N GLU A 209 13.92 -16.80 6.87
CA GLU A 209 14.46 -16.04 5.75
C GLU A 209 14.36 -16.92 4.50
N LEU A 210 13.54 -16.51 3.54
CA LEU A 210 13.41 -17.17 2.24
C LEU A 210 14.63 -16.95 1.34
N GLU A 211 15.32 -15.83 1.53
CA GLU A 211 16.52 -15.42 0.80
C GLU A 211 17.38 -14.59 1.75
N SER A 212 18.71 -14.65 1.60
CA SER A 212 19.67 -14.12 2.60
C SER A 212 19.32 -12.70 3.07
N GLY A 213 18.67 -12.68 4.24
CA GLY A 213 18.22 -11.60 5.10
C GLY A 213 17.46 -10.41 4.51
N MET A 214 16.27 -10.63 3.95
CA MET A 214 15.17 -9.64 4.07
C MET A 214 13.75 -10.18 3.83
N ASN A 215 13.59 -11.27 3.07
CA ASN A 215 12.26 -11.86 2.85
C ASN A 215 11.94 -12.79 4.01
N PHE A 216 11.40 -12.22 5.08
CA PHE A 216 10.89 -13.00 6.20
C PHE A 216 9.48 -13.50 5.91
N THR A 217 9.28 -14.78 6.18
CA THR A 217 7.96 -15.39 6.19
C THR A 217 7.74 -16.11 7.51
N LEU A 218 6.47 -16.32 7.85
CA LEU A 218 6.09 -17.28 8.86
C LEU A 218 6.21 -18.70 8.29
N ASN A 219 6.68 -19.62 9.13
CA ASN A 219 6.64 -21.05 8.85
C ASN A 219 5.31 -21.64 9.33
N PHE A 220 4.39 -21.85 8.37
CA PHE A 220 3.03 -22.36 8.61
C PHE A 220 2.98 -23.84 9.01
N ALA A 221 4.12 -24.51 9.14
CA ALA A 221 4.19 -25.79 9.86
C ALA A 221 3.92 -25.63 11.37
N HIS A 222 4.03 -24.41 11.93
CA HIS A 222 3.78 -24.14 13.34
C HIS A 222 2.41 -23.54 13.59
N ARG A 223 1.75 -23.97 14.66
CA ARG A 223 0.44 -23.43 15.10
C ARG A 223 0.49 -21.92 15.38
N ALA A 224 1.61 -21.40 15.89
CA ALA A 224 1.78 -19.98 16.17
C ALA A 224 1.66 -19.10 14.91
N ALA A 225 2.12 -19.58 13.74
CA ALA A 225 1.98 -18.85 12.48
C ALA A 225 0.50 -18.61 12.10
N TRP A 226 -0.34 -19.62 12.32
CA TRP A 226 -1.79 -19.52 12.07
C TRP A 226 -2.49 -18.57 13.04
N TRP A 227 -2.08 -18.53 14.31
CA TRP A 227 -2.60 -17.54 15.27
C TRP A 227 -2.25 -16.12 14.86
N ILE A 228 -1.00 -15.86 14.48
CA ILE A 228 -0.57 -14.54 14.00
C ILE A 228 -1.39 -14.14 12.77
N ALA A 229 -1.51 -15.03 11.78
CA ALA A 229 -2.31 -14.78 10.58
C ALA A 229 -3.79 -14.49 10.92
N GLY A 230 -4.38 -15.28 11.81
CA GLY A 230 -5.76 -15.10 12.27
C GLY A 230 -6.00 -13.75 12.95
N ILE A 231 -5.07 -13.31 13.81
CA ILE A 231 -5.15 -12.00 14.47
C ILE A 231 -5.12 -10.86 13.43
N PHE A 232 -4.23 -10.94 12.44
CA PHE A 232 -4.18 -9.94 11.36
C PHE A 232 -5.48 -9.92 10.54
N ILE A 233 -6.04 -11.09 10.21
CA ILE A 233 -7.32 -11.18 9.49
C ILE A 233 -8.45 -10.53 10.31
N VAL A 234 -8.57 -10.86 11.60
CA VAL A 234 -9.58 -10.28 12.48
C VAL A 234 -9.45 -8.77 12.56
N LEU A 235 -8.22 -8.25 12.65
CA LEU A 235 -7.96 -6.81 12.71
C LEU A 235 -8.33 -6.10 11.40
N ILE A 236 -8.05 -6.71 10.24
CA ILE A 236 -8.46 -6.17 8.94
C ILE A 236 -9.99 -6.15 8.82
N LEU A 237 -10.64 -7.25 9.19
CA LEU A 237 -12.10 -7.36 9.12
C LEU A 237 -12.78 -6.38 10.09
N SER A 238 -12.21 -6.16 11.28
CA SER A 238 -12.78 -5.20 12.24
C SER A 238 -12.70 -3.76 11.76
N MET A 239 -11.65 -3.38 11.01
CA MET A 239 -11.56 -2.04 10.41
C MET A 239 -12.68 -1.77 9.39
N VAL A 240 -13.20 -2.81 8.73
CA VAL A 240 -14.31 -2.70 7.78
C VAL A 240 -15.66 -2.83 8.48
N ALA A 241 -15.78 -3.77 9.41
CA ALA A 241 -17.05 -4.08 10.06
C ALA A 241 -17.45 -3.04 11.11
N LEU A 242 -16.50 -2.49 11.89
CA LEU A 242 -16.81 -1.54 12.97
C LEU A 242 -17.51 -0.28 12.47
N PRO A 243 -17.07 0.40 11.40
CA PRO A 243 -17.79 1.55 10.85
C PRO A 243 -19.21 1.20 10.40
N ILE A 244 -19.44 0.01 9.86
CA ILE A 244 -20.76 -0.45 9.40
C ILE A 244 -21.69 -0.75 10.58
N ILE A 245 -21.16 -1.30 11.66
CA ILE A 245 -21.93 -1.70 12.85
C ILE A 245 -22.23 -0.51 13.77
N LEU A 246 -21.33 0.48 13.81
CA LEU A 246 -21.42 1.65 14.69
C LEU A 246 -22.09 2.86 14.04
N ALA A 247 -22.35 2.81 12.73
CA ALA A 247 -23.19 3.75 12.00
C ALA A 247 -24.67 3.42 12.19
#